data_AF-A0A538GJT3-F1
#
_entry.id   AF-A0A538GJT3-F1
#
_cell.length_a   1.000
_cell.length_b   1.000
_cell.length_c   1.000
_cell.angle_alpha   90.00
_cell.angle_beta   90.00
_cell.angle_gamma   90.00
#
_symmetry.space_group_name_H-M   'P 1'
#
loop_
_entity.id
_entity.type
_entity.pdbx_description
1 polymer ?
#
loop_
_entity_poly.entity_id
_entity_poly.type
_entity_poly.pdbx_seq_one_letter_code
_entity_poly.pdbx_strand_id
1 'polypeptide(L)'
;MKAFTDRGRFAERVLHGVDSNGDPETVVIWIERKEGGIWAVGRAVNPDWRTSKEPRPEDYVFEGYELGDALQAANETLEDDFTVSEGDGHGELVKPFTRDELLKPLEKWFFGRS
;
A
#
# COMPACT_ATOMS: atom_id res chain seq x y z
N MET A 1 -10.55 0.93 -15.47
CA MET A 1 -9.98 0.55 -14.15
C MET A 1 -10.25 -0.92 -13.93
N LYS A 2 -9.21 -1.76 -13.93
CA LYS A 2 -9.28 -3.18 -13.58
C LYS A 2 -8.33 -3.36 -12.39
N ALA A 3 -8.87 -3.85 -11.28
CA ALA A 3 -8.17 -4.04 -10.02
C ALA A 3 -6.91 -4.88 -10.21
N PHE A 4 -5.86 -4.52 -9.46
CA PHE A 4 -4.71 -5.38 -9.20
C PHE A 4 -5.20 -6.79 -8.82
N THR A 5 -4.44 -7.82 -9.18
CA THR A 5 -4.77 -9.23 -8.94
C THR A 5 -5.00 -9.48 -7.44
N ASP A 6 -6.28 -9.39 -7.06
CA ASP A 6 -6.87 -9.09 -5.75
C ASP A 6 -6.73 -10.21 -4.68
N ARG A 7 -5.91 -11.23 -4.92
CA ARG A 7 -5.80 -12.36 -3.98
C ARG A 7 -4.75 -12.07 -2.92
N GLY A 8 -5.01 -11.07 -2.10
CA GLY A 8 -4.14 -10.78 -0.96
C GLY A 8 -4.09 -9.33 -0.57
N ARG A 9 -4.46 -8.36 -1.40
CA ARG A 9 -4.42 -6.94 -1.04
C ARG A 9 -5.62 -6.59 -0.15
N PHE A 10 -5.34 -6.12 1.06
CA PHE A 10 -6.37 -5.81 2.07
C PHE A 10 -6.70 -4.32 2.10
N ALA A 11 -5.70 -3.47 1.86
CA ALA A 11 -5.86 -2.03 1.81
C ALA A 11 -4.82 -1.42 0.87
N GLU A 12 -5.18 -0.27 0.31
CA GLU A 12 -4.32 0.53 -0.58
C GLU A 12 -4.54 2.01 -0.28
N ARG A 13 -3.49 2.79 -0.49
CA ARG A 13 -3.50 4.24 -0.55
C ARG A 13 -2.75 4.69 -1.79
N VAL A 14 -3.24 5.75 -2.40
CA VAL A 14 -2.64 6.38 -3.57
C VAL A 14 -2.36 7.83 -3.20
N LEU A 15 -1.12 8.25 -3.42
CA LEU A 15 -0.67 9.62 -3.25
C LEU A 15 -0.30 10.18 -4.62
N HIS A 16 -0.64 11.44 -4.84
CA HIS A 16 -0.25 12.18 -6.02
C HIS A 16 0.73 13.29 -5.63
N GLY A 17 1.73 13.51 -6.47
CA GLY A 17 2.74 14.54 -6.27
C GLY A 17 3.38 14.95 -7.58
N VAL A 18 4.51 15.64 -7.48
CA VAL A 18 5.37 16.01 -8.61
C VAL A 18 6.80 15.58 -8.29
N ASP A 19 7.55 15.16 -9.31
CA ASP A 19 8.96 14.82 -9.14
C ASP A 19 9.86 16.08 -9.19
N SER A 20 11.18 15.89 -9.07
CA SER A 20 12.15 16.98 -9.15
C SER A 20 12.19 17.73 -10.49
N ASN A 21 11.61 17.17 -11.55
CA ASN A 21 11.50 17.80 -12.87
C ASN A 21 10.15 18.51 -13.06
N GLY A 22 9.24 18.40 -12.10
CA GLY A 22 7.87 18.90 -12.18
C GLY A 22 6.90 17.96 -12.91
N ASP A 23 7.31 16.72 -13.18
CA ASP A 23 6.45 15.73 -13.82
C ASP A 23 5.51 15.09 -12.78
N PRO A 24 4.23 14.80 -13.12
CA PRO A 24 3.31 14.16 -12.19
C PRO A 24 3.81 12.79 -11.73
N GLU A 25 3.70 12.55 -10.43
CA GLU A 25 4.05 11.29 -9.78
C GLU A 25 2.83 10.68 -9.07
N THR A 26 2.72 9.35 -9.12
CA THR A 26 1.75 8.57 -8.35
C THR A 26 2.48 7.53 -7.51
N VAL A 27 2.34 7.61 -6.19
CA VAL A 27 2.85 6.61 -5.26
C VAL A 27 1.69 5.74 -4.78
N VAL A 28 1.84 4.43 -4.87
CA VAL A 28 0.86 3.45 -4.38
C VAL A 28 1.48 2.68 -3.22
N ILE A 29 0.82 2.72 -2.06
CA ILE A 29 1.19 1.97 -0.87
C ILE A 29 0.08 0.97 -0.57
N TRP A 30 0.41 -0.28 -0.27
CA TRP A 30 -0.59 -1.30 0.04
C TRP A 30 -0.15 -2.24 1.15
N ILE A 31 -1.14 -2.86 1.79
CA ILE A 31 -0.97 -3.95 2.74
C ILE A 31 -1.60 -5.20 2.14
N GLU A 32 -0.86 -6.29 2.11
CA GLU A 32 -1.34 -7.58 1.63
C GLU A 32 -1.01 -8.75 2.55
N ARG A 33 -1.76 -9.84 2.38
CA ARG A 33 -1.57 -11.13 3.03
C ARG A 33 -1.08 -12.14 1.99
N LYS A 34 0.18 -12.53 2.11
CA LYS A 34 0.81 -13.54 1.24
C LYS A 34 0.57 -14.95 1.77
N GLU A 35 0.84 -15.94 0.91
CA GLU A 35 0.87 -17.35 1.32
C GLU A 35 1.80 -17.55 2.53
N GLY A 36 1.48 -18.54 3.37
CA GLY A 36 2.21 -18.77 4.63
C GLY A 36 1.82 -17.84 5.77
N GLY A 37 0.86 -16.92 5.54
CA GLY A 37 0.38 -16.04 6.60
C GLY A 37 1.34 -14.88 6.89
N ILE A 38 1.99 -14.37 5.86
CA ILE A 38 2.88 -13.22 5.93
C ILE A 38 2.07 -11.96 5.60
N TRP A 39 2.15 -10.94 6.44
CA TRP A 39 1.78 -9.58 6.09
C TRP A 39 2.93 -8.93 5.33
N ALA A 40 2.63 -8.32 4.20
CA ALA A 40 3.59 -7.54 3.43
C ALA A 40 3.06 -6.14 3.19
N VAL A 41 3.96 -5.16 3.24
CA VAL A 41 3.71 -3.77 2.87
C VAL A 41 4.51 -3.48 1.63
N GLY A 42 3.84 -3.00 0.59
CA GLY A 42 4.48 -2.58 -0.64
C GLY A 42 4.32 -1.09 -0.90
N ARG A 43 5.31 -0.53 -1.59
CA ARG A 43 5.34 0.84 -2.12
C ARG A 43 5.82 0.80 -3.56
N ALA A 44 5.10 1.45 -4.46
CA ALA A 44 5.50 1.58 -5.85
C ALA A 44 5.26 3.00 -6.36
N VAL A 45 6.28 3.58 -6.98
CA VAL A 45 6.19 4.85 -7.70
C VAL A 45 5.86 4.58 -9.17
N ASN A 46 4.91 5.33 -9.71
CA ASN A 46 4.41 5.25 -11.08
C ASN A 46 4.21 3.80 -11.55
N PRO A 47 3.50 2.94 -10.79
CA PRO A 47 3.29 1.54 -11.16
C PRO A 47 2.57 1.41 -12.51
N ASP A 48 1.83 2.44 -12.91
CA ASP A 48 1.13 2.45 -14.18
C ASP A 48 2.03 2.53 -15.42
N TRP A 49 3.27 3.00 -15.26
CA TRP A 49 4.24 3.09 -16.34
C TRP A 49 4.97 1.77 -16.60
N ARG A 50 4.77 0.78 -15.72
CA ARG A 50 5.42 -0.53 -15.82
C ARG A 50 4.69 -1.42 -16.83
N THR A 51 5.47 -2.23 -17.57
CA THR A 51 4.95 -3.26 -18.49
C THR A 51 4.16 -4.35 -17.75
N SER A 52 4.57 -4.69 -16.53
CA SER A 52 3.87 -5.64 -15.65
C SER A 52 3.20 -4.91 -14.51
N LYS A 53 2.00 -5.37 -14.13
CA LYS A 53 1.23 -4.88 -12.98
C LYS A 53 1.49 -5.65 -11.69
N GLU A 54 2.25 -6.75 -11.76
CA GLU A 54 2.65 -7.51 -10.58
C GLU A 54 3.67 -6.73 -9.75
N PRO A 55 3.56 -6.72 -8.42
CA PRO A 55 4.59 -6.18 -7.55
C PRO A 55 5.94 -6.87 -7.79
N ARG A 56 7.01 -6.08 -7.73
CA ARG A 56 8.38 -6.57 -7.79
C ARG A 56 8.92 -6.81 -6.38
N PRO A 57 9.92 -7.68 -6.20
CA PRO A 57 10.52 -7.90 -4.89
C PRO A 57 11.01 -6.62 -4.21
N GLU A 58 11.54 -5.67 -4.96
CA GLU A 58 12.03 -4.38 -4.44
C GLU A 58 10.91 -3.41 -4.02
N ASP A 59 9.65 -3.68 -4.38
CA ASP A 59 8.55 -2.83 -3.95
C ASP A 59 8.16 -3.09 -2.48
N TYR A 60 8.58 -4.21 -1.89
CA TYR A 60 8.21 -4.56 -0.51
C TYR A 60 9.13 -3.88 0.49
N VAL A 61 8.56 -2.99 1.29
CA VAL A 61 9.26 -2.28 2.38
C VAL A 61 9.19 -3.04 3.70
N PHE A 62 8.27 -3.99 3.83
CA PHE A 62 8.13 -4.86 5.00
C PHE A 62 7.53 -6.22 4.61
N GLU A 63 8.03 -7.28 5.25
CA GLU A 63 7.41 -8.61 5.29
C GLU A 63 7.57 -9.22 6.68
N GLY A 64 6.47 -9.69 7.28
CA GLY A 64 6.49 -10.25 8.63
C GLY A 64 5.17 -10.92 9.02
N TYR A 65 5.12 -11.50 10.22
CA TYR A 65 3.94 -12.25 10.67
C TYR A 65 2.98 -11.40 11.51
N GLU A 66 3.45 -10.30 12.08
CA GLU A 66 2.68 -9.43 12.97
C GLU A 66 1.94 -8.34 12.21
N LEU A 67 0.62 -8.25 12.43
CA LEU A 67 -0.22 -7.20 11.83
C LEU A 67 0.14 -5.80 12.36
N GLY A 68 0.57 -5.71 13.61
CA GLY A 68 0.97 -4.43 14.22
C GLY A 68 2.16 -3.82 13.49
N ASP A 69 3.21 -4.61 13.28
CA ASP A 69 4.41 -4.20 12.56
C ASP A 69 4.11 -3.82 11.11
N ALA A 70 3.25 -4.58 10.43
CA ALA A 70 2.81 -4.24 9.07
C ALA A 70 2.06 -2.90 9.02
N LEU A 71 1.17 -2.64 9.98
CA LEU A 71 0.46 -1.36 10.10
C LEU A 71 1.41 -0.21 10.41
N GLN A 72 2.40 -0.43 11.26
CA GLN A 72 3.43 0.56 11.56
C GLN A 72 4.22 0.89 10.30
N ALA A 73 4.80 -0.12 9.64
CA ALA A 73 5.60 0.08 8.43
C ALA A 73 4.80 0.78 7.31
N ALA A 74 3.51 0.43 7.14
CA ALA A 74 2.66 1.07 6.14
C ALA A 74 2.37 2.55 6.45
N ASN A 75 2.14 2.89 7.72
CA ASN A 75 1.86 4.26 8.12
C ASN A 75 3.12 5.13 8.14
N GLU A 76 4.27 4.58 8.56
CA GLU A 76 5.56 5.26 8.45
C GLU A 76 5.90 5.56 6.98
N THR A 77 5.71 4.58 6.09
CA THR A 77 5.89 4.78 4.64
C THR A 77 4.93 5.85 4.09
N LEU A 78 3.67 5.83 4.53
CA LEU A 78 2.68 6.83 4.11
C LEU A 78 3.04 8.24 4.58
N GLU A 79 3.53 8.38 5.81
CA GLU A 79 3.95 9.66 6.39
C GLU A 79 5.20 10.21 5.69
N ASP A 80 6.18 9.35 5.38
CA ASP A 80 7.39 9.71 4.64
C ASP A 80 7.03 10.29 3.25
N ASP A 81 6.14 9.63 2.51
CA ASP A 81 5.70 10.09 1.19
C ASP A 81 4.81 11.34 1.26
N PHE A 82 3.97 11.45 2.30
CA PHE A 82 3.13 12.62 2.51
C PHE A 82 3.95 13.88 2.82
N THR A 83 4.98 13.75 3.66
CA THR A 83 5.88 14.87 4.02
C THR A 83 6.58 15.45 2.79
N VAL A 84 6.90 14.61 1.79
CA VAL A 84 7.45 15.06 0.51
C VAL A 84 6.39 15.81 -0.31
N SER A 85 5.16 15.28 -0.41
CA SER A 85 4.08 15.89 -1.22
C SER A 85 3.53 17.21 -0.64
N GLU A 86 3.49 17.38 0.69
CA GLU A 86 3.08 18.66 1.31
C GLU A 86 4.08 19.79 1.04
N GLY A 87 5.38 19.48 0.94
CA GLY A 87 6.41 20.45 0.59
C GLY A 87 6.20 21.07 -0.80
N ASP A 88 5.58 20.31 -1.71
CA ASP A 88 5.31 20.70 -3.09
C ASP A 88 3.90 21.30 -3.31
N GLY A 89 3.11 21.47 -2.24
CA GLY A 89 1.79 22.10 -2.29
C GLY A 89 0.65 21.19 -2.76
N HIS A 90 0.88 19.87 -2.81
CA HIS A 90 -0.07 18.86 -3.28
C HIS A 90 -0.58 17.93 -2.16
N GLY A 91 -0.70 18.45 -0.92
CA GLY A 91 -1.12 17.71 0.27
C GLY A 91 -2.51 17.07 0.17
N GLU A 92 -2.60 15.90 -0.44
CA GLU A 92 -3.78 15.06 -0.41
C GLU A 92 -3.89 14.44 0.98
N LEU A 93 -4.93 14.81 1.75
CA LEU A 93 -5.17 14.24 3.08
C LEU A 93 -5.60 12.78 2.96
N VAL A 94 -4.62 11.89 2.88
CA VAL A 94 -4.83 10.45 2.83
C VAL A 94 -4.93 9.89 4.24
N LYS A 95 -5.99 9.10 4.51
CA LYS A 95 -6.20 8.50 5.82
C LYS A 95 -5.15 7.42 6.10
N PRO A 96 -4.68 7.29 7.36
CA PRO A 96 -3.78 6.20 7.73
C PRO A 96 -4.43 4.82 7.53
N PHE A 97 -3.60 3.79 7.52
CA PHE A 97 -4.03 2.40 7.62
C PHE A 97 -4.43 2.08 9.05
N THR A 98 -5.52 1.36 9.20
CA THR A 98 -6.16 1.03 10.47
C THR A 98 -6.34 -0.46 10.61
N ARG A 99 -6.29 -0.96 11.85
CA ARG A 99 -6.51 -2.37 12.13
C ARG A 99 -7.89 -2.85 11.67
N ASP A 100 -8.93 -2.04 11.89
CA ASP A 100 -10.31 -2.39 11.59
C ASP A 100 -10.57 -2.61 10.09
N GLU A 101 -9.86 -1.90 9.21
CA GLU A 101 -9.99 -2.10 7.77
C GLU A 101 -9.37 -3.44 7.32
N LEU A 102 -8.34 -3.92 8.03
CA LEU A 102 -7.65 -5.18 7.73
C LEU A 102 -8.32 -6.40 8.37
N LEU A 103 -9.03 -6.23 9.50
CA LEU A 103 -9.70 -7.35 10.17
C LEU A 103 -10.96 -7.82 9.43
N LYS A 104 -11.75 -6.93 8.84
CA LYS A 104 -13.01 -7.31 8.17
C LYS A 104 -12.79 -8.26 6.98
N PRO A 105 -11.82 -8.03 6.07
CA PRO A 105 -11.51 -9.00 5.01
C PRO A 105 -10.92 -10.29 5.57
N LEU A 106 -10.16 -10.22 6.68
CA LEU A 106 -9.57 -11.39 7.34
C LEU A 106 -10.64 -12.33 7.89
N GLU A 107 -11.63 -11.77 8.58
CA GLU A 107 -12.79 -12.51 9.09
C GLU A 107 -13.56 -13.17 7.94
N LYS A 108 -13.77 -12.47 6.83
CA LYS A 108 -14.41 -13.05 5.64
C LYS A 108 -13.56 -14.17 5.02
N TRP A 109 -12.23 -14.03 5.00
CA TRP A 109 -11.31 -15.04 4.49
C TRP A 109 -11.36 -16.32 5.34
N PHE A 110 -11.35 -16.21 6.67
CA PHE A 110 -11.36 -17.36 7.57
C PHE A 110 -12.75 -17.96 7.84
N PHE A 111 -13.78 -17.13 7.99
CA PHE A 111 -15.11 -17.54 8.46
C PHE A 111 -16.20 -17.54 7.37
N GLY A 112 -15.91 -17.05 6.16
CA GLY A 112 -16.86 -17.01 5.04
C GLY A 112 -17.04 -18.34 4.28
N ARG A 113 -16.50 -19.45 4.79
CA ARG A 113 -16.78 -20.81 4.31
C ARG A 113 -17.82 -21.46 5.22
N SER A 114 -19.10 -21.21 4.94
CA SER A 114 -20.23 -22.03 5.38
C SER A 114 -21.17 -22.23 4.22
#